data_AF-A0A5C9EVP7-F1
#
_entry.id   AF-A0A5C9EVP7-F1
#
_cell.length_a   1.000
_cell.length_b   1.000
_cell.length_c   1.000
_cell.angle_alpha   90.00
_cell.angle_beta   90.00
_cell.angle_gamma   90.00
#
_symmetry.space_group_name_H-M   'P 1'
#
loop_
_entity.id
_entity.type
_entity.pdbx_description
1 polymer ?
#
loop_
_entity_poly.entity_id
_entity_poly.type
_entity_poly.pdbx_seq_one_letter_code
_entity_poly.pdbx_strand_id
1 'polypeptide(L)'
;MSNEDNENQDSNEQAQTEEKEQEEKASKKSKFTFKCTRCDACCLERGPIPITMWDLELWARNGVIANFLPYLEVYTRPNGTVDLLLKPMPSEKKEETEKSPEEALKQTPLEDLLNEKCPLYNKEQEECLVYENRPLSCRTYPLDYDGTHFSIVDVDCPGIGQEGMTKEDLKEMRDTAKQMNFELTRIRIALPVLNQIISRNVMMDLMRQNMEAMSKMSDEDRQKLEDIFKSAQGDQ
;
A
#
# COMPACT_ATOMS: atom_id res chain seq x y z
N MET A 1 -17.53 -73.65 18.99
CA MET A 1 -18.17 -72.32 18.96
C MET A 1 -17.29 -71.46 19.85
N SER A 2 -16.08 -71.10 19.41
CA SER A 2 -15.72 -70.01 18.47
C SER A 2 -16.03 -68.66 19.13
N ASN A 3 -15.03 -68.05 19.76
CA ASN A 3 -14.18 -66.97 19.23
C ASN A 3 -14.86 -65.60 19.34
N GLU A 4 -14.43 -64.79 20.30
CA GLU A 4 -14.41 -63.33 20.30
C GLU A 4 -13.92 -62.90 21.69
N ASP A 5 -12.73 -62.31 21.78
CA ASP A 5 -12.25 -61.44 22.88
C ASP A 5 -10.71 -61.34 22.82
N ASN A 6 -10.12 -60.82 21.73
CA ASN A 6 -8.69 -60.47 21.76
C ASN A 6 -8.21 -59.50 20.66
N GLU A 7 -8.91 -58.40 20.36
CA GLU A 7 -8.45 -57.42 19.35
C GLU A 7 -8.62 -55.94 19.74
N ASN A 8 -8.73 -55.60 21.02
CA ASN A 8 -9.07 -54.21 21.42
C ASN A 8 -8.13 -53.52 22.43
N GLN A 9 -6.88 -54.00 22.57
CA GLN A 9 -5.89 -53.35 23.44
C GLN A 9 -4.63 -52.81 22.74
N ASP A 10 -4.28 -53.25 21.53
CA ASP A 10 -3.07 -52.78 20.82
C ASP A 10 -3.27 -51.49 19.99
N SER A 11 -4.53 -51.13 19.68
CA SER A 11 -4.85 -49.98 18.82
C SER A 11 -4.87 -48.63 19.56
N ASN A 12 -4.83 -48.63 20.90
CA ASN A 12 -4.95 -47.41 21.71
C ASN A 12 -3.59 -46.86 22.18
N GLU A 13 -2.54 -47.69 22.21
CA GLU A 13 -1.17 -47.24 22.53
C GLU A 13 -0.44 -46.66 21.30
N GLN A 14 -0.72 -47.16 20.09
CA GLN A 14 -0.12 -46.62 18.86
C GLN A 14 -0.68 -45.24 18.49
N ALA A 15 -1.97 -44.99 18.71
CA ALA A 15 -2.59 -43.70 18.45
C ALA A 15 -2.06 -42.57 19.37
N GLN A 16 -1.77 -42.88 20.63
CA GLN A 16 -1.22 -41.92 21.60
C GLN A 16 0.27 -41.59 21.37
N THR A 17 0.99 -42.48 20.69
CA THR A 17 2.41 -42.28 20.38
C THR A 17 2.59 -41.45 19.10
N GLU A 18 1.71 -41.64 18.11
CA GLU A 18 1.68 -40.82 16.89
C GLU A 18 1.15 -39.39 17.12
N GLU A 19 0.18 -39.20 18.03
CA GLU A 19 -0.27 -37.84 18.41
C GLU A 19 0.82 -37.04 19.15
N LYS A 20 1.63 -37.70 20.00
CA LYS A 20 2.77 -37.05 20.69
C LYS A 20 3.91 -36.70 19.73
N GLU A 21 4.23 -37.54 18.76
CA GLU A 21 5.24 -37.21 17.73
C GLU A 21 4.76 -36.13 16.75
N GLN A 22 3.45 -36.02 16.50
CA GLN A 22 2.88 -34.95 15.68
C GLN A 22 2.82 -33.60 16.43
N GLU A 23 2.56 -33.59 17.75
CA GLU A 23 2.71 -32.40 18.59
C GLU A 23 4.17 -31.94 18.70
N GLU A 24 5.12 -32.88 18.85
CA GLU A 24 6.56 -32.53 18.89
C GLU A 24 7.08 -32.01 17.54
N LYS A 25 6.58 -32.50 16.40
CA LYS A 25 6.96 -31.96 15.08
C LYS A 25 6.27 -30.62 14.75
N ALA A 26 5.09 -30.34 15.31
CA ALA A 26 4.47 -29.02 15.24
C ALA A 26 5.22 -27.97 16.10
N SER A 27 5.92 -28.40 17.15
CA SER A 27 6.69 -27.53 18.05
C SER A 27 7.95 -26.89 17.43
N LYS A 28 8.38 -27.34 16.24
CA LYS A 28 9.54 -26.77 15.53
C LYS A 28 9.22 -25.70 14.49
N LYS A 29 7.96 -25.29 14.36
CA LYS A 29 7.64 -23.97 13.75
C LYS A 29 7.64 -22.96 14.88
N SER A 30 8.72 -22.17 14.98
CA SER A 30 8.82 -21.07 15.94
C SER A 30 7.52 -20.26 15.92
N LYS A 31 6.80 -20.24 17.05
CA LYS A 31 5.57 -19.48 17.20
C LYS A 31 5.88 -18.02 16.90
N PHE A 32 5.26 -17.44 15.87
CA PHE A 32 5.44 -16.04 15.54
C PHE A 32 5.03 -15.16 16.73
N THR A 33 5.96 -14.32 17.18
CA THR A 33 5.72 -13.26 18.15
C THR A 33 6.27 -11.96 17.60
N PHE A 34 5.59 -10.86 17.90
CA PHE A 34 6.01 -9.53 17.46
C PHE A 34 5.66 -8.46 18.50
N LYS A 35 6.61 -7.56 18.73
CA LYS A 35 6.38 -6.33 19.48
C LYS A 35 7.17 -5.21 18.83
N CYS A 36 6.49 -4.19 18.32
CA CYS A 36 7.16 -3.03 17.73
C CYS A 36 8.05 -2.35 18.78
N THR A 37 9.36 -2.29 18.50
CA THR A 37 10.36 -1.69 19.37
C THR A 37 10.59 -0.21 19.09
N ARG A 38 9.85 0.38 18.14
CA ARG A 38 10.08 1.75 17.63
C ARG A 38 11.54 1.97 17.22
N CYS A 39 12.07 1.03 16.46
CA CYS A 39 13.44 1.07 15.92
C CYS A 39 13.58 1.95 14.67
N ASP A 40 12.48 2.52 14.18
CA ASP A 40 12.38 3.40 13.02
C ASP A 40 12.83 2.84 11.66
N ALA A 41 13.41 1.64 11.61
CA ALA A 41 13.82 0.97 10.38
C ALA A 41 12.70 0.94 9.33
N CYS A 42 11.49 0.51 9.71
CA CYS A 42 10.34 0.48 8.80
C CYS A 42 9.78 1.86 8.43
N CYS A 43 10.18 2.94 9.12
CA CYS A 43 9.84 4.32 8.73
C CYS A 43 10.92 4.92 7.81
N LEU A 44 12.13 4.40 7.86
CA LEU A 44 13.30 4.92 7.16
C LEU A 44 13.60 4.19 5.85
N GLU A 45 13.34 2.89 5.80
CA GLU A 45 13.81 1.98 4.74
C GLU A 45 12.65 1.36 3.93
N ARG A 46 11.40 1.56 4.39
CA ARG A 46 10.22 0.99 3.73
C ARG A 46 9.56 2.02 2.83
N GLY A 47 9.41 1.68 1.55
CA GLY A 47 8.64 2.48 0.61
C GLY A 47 8.32 1.69 -0.66
N PRO A 48 7.29 2.06 -1.43
CA PRO A 48 6.21 3.00 -1.08
C PRO A 48 5.15 2.34 -0.19
N ILE A 49 4.42 3.15 0.59
CA ILE A 49 3.39 2.64 1.51
C ILE A 49 2.03 2.63 0.78
N PRO A 50 1.39 1.46 0.58
CA PRO A 50 0.06 1.41 0.01
C PRO A 50 -0.97 1.99 0.98
N ILE A 51 -1.87 2.80 0.42
CA ILE A 51 -3.00 3.44 1.09
C ILE A 51 -4.29 2.81 0.60
N THR A 52 -5.22 2.63 1.51
CA THR A 52 -6.51 1.99 1.29
C THR A 52 -7.68 2.94 1.55
N MET A 53 -8.89 2.51 1.21
CA MET A 53 -10.09 3.30 1.53
C MET A 53 -10.27 3.46 3.04
N TRP A 54 -9.93 2.44 3.83
CA TRP A 54 -9.96 2.54 5.28
C TRP A 54 -9.04 3.63 5.83
N ASP A 55 -7.86 3.81 5.24
CA ASP A 55 -6.92 4.85 5.67
C ASP A 55 -7.49 6.26 5.41
N LEU A 56 -8.10 6.46 4.23
CA LEU A 56 -8.78 7.71 3.90
C LEU A 56 -9.95 7.98 4.86
N GLU A 57 -10.75 6.96 5.18
CA GLU A 57 -11.85 7.05 6.13
C GLU A 57 -11.36 7.39 7.54
N LEU A 58 -10.29 6.75 8.01
CA LEU A 58 -9.65 7.04 9.30
C LEU A 58 -9.21 8.50 9.37
N TRP A 59 -8.48 8.98 8.37
CA TRP A 59 -7.95 10.34 8.36
C TRP A 59 -9.05 11.39 8.24
N ALA A 60 -10.11 11.10 7.48
CA ALA A 60 -11.28 11.97 7.38
C ALA A 60 -12.01 12.07 8.72
N ARG A 61 -12.26 10.93 9.38
CA ARG A 61 -12.92 10.89 10.71
C ARG A 61 -12.12 11.63 11.78
N ASN A 62 -10.80 11.58 11.69
CA ASN A 62 -9.90 12.24 12.64
C ASN A 62 -9.58 13.69 12.25
N GLY A 63 -10.13 14.20 11.14
CA GLY A 63 -9.92 15.60 10.71
C GLY A 63 -8.50 15.91 10.24
N VAL A 64 -7.72 14.90 9.87
CA VAL A 64 -6.29 15.03 9.52
C VAL A 64 -5.99 14.79 8.04
N ILE A 65 -6.99 14.44 7.23
CA ILE A 65 -6.81 14.06 5.81
C ILE A 65 -6.01 15.07 4.99
N ALA A 66 -6.19 16.38 5.24
CA ALA A 66 -5.49 17.44 4.54
C ALA A 66 -3.95 17.35 4.68
N ASN A 67 -3.46 16.81 5.79
CA ASN A 67 -2.03 16.64 6.05
C ASN A 67 -1.40 15.55 5.18
N PHE A 68 -2.20 14.62 4.65
CA PHE A 68 -1.73 13.49 3.85
C PHE A 68 -1.84 13.74 2.35
N LEU A 69 -2.81 14.56 1.90
CA LEU A 69 -3.09 14.80 0.49
C LEU A 69 -1.86 15.14 -0.37
N PRO A 70 -0.90 15.99 0.07
CA PRO A 70 0.29 16.32 -0.74
C PRO A 70 1.19 15.12 -1.07
N TYR A 71 1.06 14.05 -0.29
CA TYR A 71 1.89 12.85 -0.39
C TYR A 71 1.14 11.68 -1.02
N LEU A 72 -0.12 11.86 -1.45
CA LEU A 72 -0.89 10.78 -2.08
C LEU A 72 -0.67 10.77 -3.59
N GLU A 73 -0.35 9.60 -4.12
CA GLU A 73 -0.16 9.39 -5.55
C GLU A 73 -0.92 8.16 -6.03
N VAL A 74 -1.57 8.29 -7.18
CA VAL A 74 -2.23 7.17 -7.86
C VAL A 74 -1.18 6.50 -8.75
N TYR A 75 -0.83 5.26 -8.42
CA TYR A 75 0.16 4.48 -9.17
C TYR A 75 -0.54 3.41 -10.02
N THR A 76 -0.28 3.41 -11.32
CA THR A 76 -0.78 2.37 -12.23
C THR A 76 0.32 1.33 -12.43
N ARG A 77 0.07 0.10 -11.98
CA ARG A 77 0.97 -1.03 -12.16
C ARG A 77 1.04 -1.46 -13.63
N PRO A 78 2.12 -2.15 -14.05
CA PRO A 78 2.26 -2.68 -15.42
C PRO A 78 1.13 -3.63 -15.85
N ASN A 79 0.47 -4.30 -14.90
CA ASN A 79 -0.67 -5.19 -15.16
C ASN A 79 -2.01 -4.45 -15.29
N GLY A 80 -2.00 -3.11 -15.29
CA GLY A 80 -3.19 -2.26 -15.40
C GLY A 80 -3.97 -2.05 -14.10
N THR A 81 -3.56 -2.66 -12.99
CA THR A 81 -4.17 -2.38 -11.68
C THR A 81 -3.67 -1.04 -11.13
N VAL A 82 -4.50 -0.38 -10.34
CA VAL A 82 -4.21 0.95 -9.81
C VAL A 82 -4.19 0.88 -8.29
N ASP A 83 -3.11 1.38 -7.69
CA ASP A 83 -2.96 1.55 -6.25
C ASP A 83 -2.96 3.03 -5.88
N LEU A 84 -3.38 3.34 -4.66
CA LEU A 84 -3.11 4.62 -4.02
C LEU A 84 -1.90 4.43 -3.11
N LEU A 85 -0.88 5.26 -3.25
CA LEU A 85 0.36 5.16 -2.50
C LEU A 85 0.62 6.45 -1.74
N LEU A 86 1.30 6.32 -0.61
CA LEU A 86 2.00 7.43 0.03
C LEU A 86 3.37 7.54 -0.65
N LYS A 87 3.54 8.58 -1.47
CA LYS A 87 4.79 8.89 -2.15
C LYS A 87 5.85 9.23 -1.12
N PRO A 88 7.03 8.61 -1.19
CA PRO A 88 8.14 9.03 -0.36
C PRO A 88 8.67 10.42 -0.75
N MET A 89 9.45 11.04 0.13
CA MET A 89 10.14 12.29 -0.21
C MET A 89 11.33 11.98 -1.13
N PRO A 90 11.52 12.73 -2.22
CA PRO A 90 12.70 12.57 -3.06
C PRO A 90 13.94 12.79 -2.21
N SER A 91 14.86 11.81 -2.24
CA SER A 91 16.16 11.98 -1.58
C SER A 91 16.93 13.10 -2.29
N GLU A 92 17.62 13.97 -1.55
CA GLU A 92 18.44 15.08 -2.07
C GLU A 92 19.64 14.64 -2.94
N LYS A 93 19.64 13.43 -3.50
CA LYS A 93 20.67 12.92 -4.37
C LYS A 93 20.07 12.40 -5.67
N LYS A 94 19.85 13.34 -6.60
CA LYS A 94 20.17 13.23 -8.03
C LYS A 94 19.93 14.61 -8.66
N GLU A 95 20.93 15.48 -8.55
CA GLU A 95 21.26 16.34 -9.69
C GLU A 95 21.58 15.38 -10.84
N GLU A 96 20.75 15.32 -11.87
CA GLU A 96 21.20 15.30 -13.28
C GLU A 96 20.02 15.13 -14.26
N THR A 97 20.05 16.04 -15.24
CA THR A 97 19.38 16.05 -16.54
C THR A 97 17.88 16.36 -16.55
N GLU A 98 17.58 17.61 -16.95
CA GLU A 98 16.37 18.00 -17.64
C GLU A 98 16.06 16.97 -18.75
N LYS A 99 15.17 16.04 -18.45
CA LYS A 99 14.62 15.12 -19.43
C LYS A 99 13.31 15.71 -19.96
N SER A 100 13.15 15.61 -21.27
CA SER A 100 11.97 16.03 -22.03
C SER A 100 10.66 15.64 -21.33
N PRO A 101 9.58 16.43 -21.45
CA PRO A 101 8.24 16.11 -20.91
C PRO A 101 7.73 14.71 -21.25
N GLU A 102 8.22 14.10 -22.34
CA GLU A 102 7.88 12.72 -22.76
C GLU A 102 8.54 11.62 -21.91
N GLU A 103 9.67 11.91 -21.24
CA GLU A 103 10.35 10.95 -20.36
C GLU A 103 9.85 11.01 -18.91
N ALA A 104 9.22 12.11 -18.50
CA ALA A 104 8.56 12.25 -17.19
C ALA A 104 7.31 11.35 -17.03
N LEU A 105 6.85 10.73 -18.12
CA LEU A 105 5.73 9.79 -18.16
C LEU A 105 6.16 8.31 -18.04
N LYS A 106 7.47 8.01 -17.97
CA LYS A 106 7.93 6.65 -17.69
C LYS A 106 7.91 6.40 -16.20
N GLN A 107 6.99 5.52 -15.79
CA GLN A 107 6.79 5.03 -14.42
C GLN A 107 8.15 4.70 -13.78
N THR A 108 8.50 5.41 -12.71
CA THR A 108 9.63 5.05 -11.86
C THR A 108 9.42 3.61 -11.38
N PRO A 109 10.37 2.69 -11.61
CA PRO A 109 10.29 1.32 -11.10
C PRO A 109 10.03 1.34 -9.58
N LEU A 110 9.19 0.42 -9.09
CA LEU A 110 8.86 0.33 -7.66
C LEU A 110 10.12 0.17 -6.81
N GLU A 111 11.15 -0.44 -7.39
CA GLU A 111 12.45 -0.69 -6.79
C GLU A 111 13.24 0.60 -6.52
N ASP A 112 13.05 1.65 -7.30
CA ASP A 112 13.70 2.95 -7.09
C ASP A 112 13.02 3.76 -5.97
N LEU A 113 11.77 3.43 -5.63
CA LEU A 113 11.01 4.00 -4.50
C LEU A 113 11.38 3.37 -3.14
N LEU A 114 12.25 2.34 -3.12
CA LEU A 114 12.68 1.64 -1.89
C LEU A 114 13.71 2.44 -1.07
N ASN A 115 14.44 3.37 -1.68
CA ASN A 115 15.50 4.15 -1.02
C ASN A 115 15.01 5.45 -0.36
N GLU A 116 13.69 5.60 -0.23
CA GLU A 116 13.08 6.89 0.02
C GLU A 116 12.42 6.97 1.42
N LYS A 117 12.55 8.13 2.07
CA LYS A 117 12.14 8.34 3.47
C LYS A 117 10.62 8.49 3.55
N CYS A 118 9.99 7.88 4.56
CA CYS A 118 8.57 8.12 4.86
C CYS A 118 8.33 9.63 5.11
N PRO A 119 7.39 10.28 4.39
CA PRO A 119 7.14 11.72 4.52
C PRO A 119 6.54 12.09 5.89
N LEU A 120 6.08 11.10 6.64
CA LEU A 120 5.39 11.28 7.92
C LEU A 120 6.27 10.93 9.13
N TYR A 121 7.55 10.67 8.91
CA TYR A 121 8.53 10.41 9.96
C TYR A 121 9.45 11.63 10.15
N ASN A 122 9.49 12.16 11.37
CA ASN A 122 10.41 13.23 11.74
C ASN A 122 11.75 12.62 12.18
N LYS A 123 12.81 12.91 11.41
CA LYS A 123 14.16 12.41 11.69
C LYS A 123 14.86 13.10 12.84
N GLU A 124 14.55 14.36 13.10
CA GLU A 124 15.19 15.13 14.17
C GLU A 124 14.63 14.73 15.54
N GLN A 125 13.34 14.40 15.57
CA GLN A 125 12.62 13.99 16.78
C GLN A 125 12.51 12.47 16.92
N GLU A 126 12.99 11.72 15.93
CA GLU A 126 12.92 10.25 15.86
C GLU A 126 11.49 9.73 16.12
N GLU A 127 10.49 10.33 15.48
CA GLU A 127 9.09 10.00 15.73
C GLU A 127 8.21 9.96 14.48
N CYS A 128 7.22 9.07 14.51
CA CYS A 128 6.16 9.03 13.51
C CYS A 128 5.08 10.07 13.86
N LEU A 129 4.97 11.11 13.04
CA LEU A 129 4.02 12.22 13.21
C LEU A 129 2.55 11.77 13.15
N VAL A 130 2.32 10.56 12.65
CA VAL A 130 0.99 9.98 12.44
C VAL A 130 0.83 8.66 13.18
N TYR A 131 1.56 8.41 14.27
CA TYR A 131 1.57 7.09 14.92
C TYR A 131 0.15 6.56 15.23
N GLU A 132 -0.74 7.39 15.75
CA GLU A 132 -2.15 7.03 16.02
C GLU A 132 -3.02 6.93 14.75
N ASN A 133 -2.61 7.62 13.69
CA ASN A 133 -3.29 7.70 12.39
C ASN A 133 -2.60 6.85 11.31
N ARG A 134 -1.74 5.92 11.71
CA ARG A 134 -0.89 5.17 10.78
C ARG A 134 -1.74 4.32 9.83
N PRO A 135 -1.35 4.19 8.54
CA PRO A 135 -2.05 3.35 7.59
C PRO A 135 -2.15 1.89 8.03
N LEU A 136 -3.13 1.13 7.55
CA LEU A 136 -3.25 -0.32 7.76
C LEU A 136 -1.94 -1.04 7.44
N SER A 137 -1.31 -0.69 6.31
CA SER A 137 -0.01 -1.22 5.90
C SER A 137 1.09 -1.07 6.97
N CYS A 138 1.05 0.01 7.75
CA CYS A 138 1.99 0.25 8.85
C CYS A 138 1.55 -0.45 10.15
N ARG A 139 0.24 -0.69 10.35
CA ARG A 139 -0.31 -1.43 11.51
C ARG A 139 -0.05 -2.92 11.42
N THR A 140 -0.07 -3.48 10.22
CA THR A 140 0.08 -4.92 10.00
C THR A 140 1.53 -5.35 9.98
N TYR A 141 2.48 -4.44 9.76
CA TYR A 141 3.90 -4.75 9.69
C TYR A 141 4.43 -5.46 10.94
N PRO A 142 5.27 -6.51 10.81
CA PRO A 142 5.82 -7.10 9.57
C PRO A 142 4.98 -8.25 9.00
N LEU A 143 3.75 -8.45 9.49
CA LEU A 143 2.86 -9.51 9.02
C LEU A 143 2.09 -9.06 7.78
N ASP A 144 2.06 -9.91 6.76
CA ASP A 144 1.26 -9.73 5.56
C ASP A 144 0.31 -10.91 5.34
N TYR A 145 -0.73 -10.69 4.56
CA TYR A 145 -1.72 -11.69 4.19
C TYR A 145 -2.04 -11.59 2.70
N ASP A 146 -1.75 -12.65 1.95
CA ASP A 146 -1.92 -12.67 0.48
C ASP A 146 -3.36 -13.01 0.04
N GLY A 147 -4.26 -13.28 0.99
CA GLY A 147 -5.62 -13.77 0.73
C GLY A 147 -5.82 -15.23 1.17
N THR A 148 -4.73 -15.98 1.33
CA THR A 148 -4.73 -17.41 1.70
C THR A 148 -3.77 -17.70 2.85
N HIS A 149 -2.56 -17.15 2.81
CA HIS A 149 -1.46 -17.43 3.73
C HIS A 149 -0.97 -16.14 4.40
N PHE A 150 -0.42 -16.31 5.60
CA PHE A 150 0.32 -15.27 6.29
C PHE A 150 1.82 -15.40 5.99
N SER A 151 2.47 -14.27 5.76
CA SER A 151 3.92 -14.18 5.54
C SER A 151 4.53 -13.06 6.37
N ILE A 152 5.84 -13.11 6.57
CA ILE A 152 6.61 -12.04 7.20
C ILE A 152 7.37 -11.33 6.10
N VAL A 153 7.11 -10.04 5.91
CA VAL A 153 7.73 -9.26 4.81
C VAL A 153 9.13 -8.77 5.15
N ASP A 154 9.44 -8.65 6.43
CA ASP A 154 10.76 -8.28 6.94
C ASP A 154 11.11 -9.21 8.10
N VAL A 155 11.94 -10.22 7.80
CA VAL A 155 12.39 -11.22 8.77
C VAL A 155 13.44 -10.66 9.74
N ASP A 156 14.10 -9.57 9.37
CA ASP A 156 15.18 -8.94 10.15
C ASP A 156 14.65 -7.84 11.08
N CYS A 157 13.33 -7.62 11.08
CA CYS A 157 12.68 -6.66 11.96
C CYS A 157 13.03 -6.96 13.44
N PRO A 158 13.64 -6.01 14.19
CA PRO A 158 14.04 -6.21 15.58
C PRO A 158 12.88 -6.56 16.54
N GLY A 159 11.65 -6.28 16.12
CA GLY A 159 10.44 -6.61 16.87
C GLY A 159 10.01 -8.07 16.77
N ILE A 160 10.54 -8.85 15.83
CA ILE A 160 10.23 -10.28 15.67
C ILE A 160 10.91 -11.09 16.77
N GLY A 161 10.19 -12.06 17.31
CA GLY A 161 10.70 -12.93 18.37
C GLY A 161 10.73 -12.26 19.76
N GLN A 162 10.38 -10.98 19.84
CA GLN A 162 10.24 -10.28 21.12
C GLN A 162 9.11 -10.89 21.95
N GLU A 163 9.33 -10.93 23.26
CA GLU A 163 8.34 -11.40 24.22
C GLU A 163 7.23 -10.36 24.45
N GLY A 164 6.06 -10.84 24.86
CA GLY A 164 4.94 -9.99 25.27
C GLY A 164 3.73 -9.97 24.32
N MET A 165 3.77 -10.70 23.21
CA MET A 165 2.59 -10.90 22.35
C MET A 165 1.65 -11.95 22.95
N THR A 166 0.42 -11.54 23.26
CA THR A 166 -0.66 -12.44 23.70
C THR A 166 -1.33 -13.15 22.53
N LYS A 167 -2.24 -14.10 22.79
CA LYS A 167 -3.01 -14.76 21.73
C LYS A 167 -3.99 -13.78 21.08
N GLU A 168 -4.50 -12.84 21.87
CA GLU A 168 -5.41 -11.77 21.50
C GLU A 168 -4.69 -10.78 20.57
N ASP A 169 -3.47 -10.36 20.91
CA ASP A 169 -2.65 -9.48 20.05
C ASP A 169 -2.37 -10.14 18.69
N LEU A 170 -2.03 -11.44 18.70
CA LEU A 170 -1.79 -12.20 17.48
C LEU A 170 -3.06 -12.31 16.62
N LYS A 171 -4.23 -12.44 17.26
CA LYS A 171 -5.52 -12.46 16.56
C LYS A 171 -5.80 -11.10 15.94
N GLU A 172 -5.66 -10.01 16.69
CA GLU A 172 -5.86 -8.65 16.21
C GLU A 172 -4.93 -8.32 15.03
N MET A 173 -3.66 -8.70 15.12
CA MET A 173 -2.70 -8.50 14.04
C MET A 173 -3.11 -9.25 12.76
N ARG A 174 -3.59 -10.49 12.89
CA ARG A 174 -4.10 -11.29 11.76
C ARG A 174 -5.37 -10.70 11.16
N ASP A 175 -6.28 -10.23 12.01
CA ASP A 175 -7.53 -9.62 11.57
C ASP A 175 -7.25 -8.30 10.83
N THR A 176 -6.28 -7.51 11.31
CA THR A 176 -5.80 -6.31 10.64
C THR A 176 -5.14 -6.63 9.28
N ALA A 177 -4.33 -7.69 9.21
CA ALA A 177 -3.70 -8.11 7.95
C ALA A 177 -4.72 -8.59 6.91
N LYS A 178 -5.76 -9.33 7.34
CA LYS A 178 -6.90 -9.69 6.49
C LYS A 178 -7.66 -8.46 6.02
N GLN A 179 -7.89 -7.50 6.92
CA GLN A 179 -8.55 -6.24 6.58
C GLN A 179 -7.74 -5.46 5.54
N MET A 180 -6.41 -5.39 5.69
CA MET A 180 -5.53 -4.76 4.71
C MET A 180 -5.67 -5.39 3.32
N ASN A 181 -5.63 -6.73 3.23
CA ASN A 181 -5.82 -7.45 1.96
C ASN A 181 -7.19 -7.17 1.32
N PHE A 182 -8.25 -7.17 2.14
CA PHE A 182 -9.60 -6.83 1.70
C PHE A 182 -9.70 -5.40 1.17
N GLU A 183 -9.17 -4.43 1.90
CA GLU A 183 -9.24 -3.01 1.53
C GLU A 183 -8.35 -2.68 0.33
N LEU A 184 -7.21 -3.34 0.17
CA LEU A 184 -6.40 -3.30 -1.05
C LEU A 184 -7.17 -3.82 -2.26
N THR A 185 -7.89 -4.93 -2.11
CA THR A 185 -8.73 -5.47 -3.18
C THR A 185 -9.83 -4.49 -3.54
N ARG A 186 -10.50 -3.91 -2.54
CA ARG A 186 -11.56 -2.92 -2.70
C ARG A 186 -11.07 -1.67 -3.44
N ILE A 187 -9.92 -1.09 -3.05
CA ILE A 187 -9.41 0.12 -3.69
C ILE A 187 -8.95 -0.16 -5.12
N ARG A 188 -8.31 -1.30 -5.40
CA ARG A 188 -7.89 -1.69 -6.76
C ARG A 188 -9.05 -1.86 -7.73
N ILE A 189 -10.22 -2.24 -7.22
CA ILE A 189 -11.46 -2.34 -8.02
C ILE A 189 -12.09 -0.96 -8.18
N ALA A 190 -12.21 -0.19 -7.09
CA ALA A 190 -12.95 1.07 -7.08
C ALA A 190 -12.19 2.22 -7.77
N LEU A 191 -10.89 2.33 -7.54
CA LEU A 191 -10.08 3.47 -7.96
C LEU A 191 -10.03 3.65 -9.49
N PRO A 192 -9.87 2.61 -10.33
CA PRO A 192 -9.95 2.76 -11.79
C PRO A 192 -11.30 3.33 -12.26
N VAL A 193 -12.40 2.86 -11.66
CA VAL A 193 -13.76 3.31 -12.01
C VAL A 193 -13.95 4.76 -11.60
N LEU A 194 -13.55 5.12 -10.38
CA LEU A 194 -13.62 6.50 -9.89
C LEU A 194 -12.76 7.43 -10.73
N ASN A 195 -11.53 7.02 -11.06
CA ASN A 195 -10.62 7.80 -11.88
C ASN A 195 -11.20 8.06 -13.28
N GLN A 196 -11.85 7.07 -13.89
CA GLN A 196 -12.52 7.22 -15.18
C GLN A 196 -13.68 8.22 -15.12
N ILE A 197 -14.52 8.15 -14.07
CA ILE A 197 -15.64 9.08 -13.88
C ILE A 197 -15.13 10.51 -13.66
N ILE A 198 -14.14 10.68 -12.77
CA ILE A 198 -13.56 11.98 -12.45
C ILE A 198 -12.92 12.58 -13.70
N SER A 199 -12.06 11.82 -14.39
CA SER A 199 -11.37 12.28 -15.60
C SER A 199 -12.35 12.69 -16.70
N ARG A 200 -13.45 11.94 -16.89
CA ARG A 200 -14.51 12.29 -17.83
C ARG A 200 -15.17 13.62 -17.46
N ASN A 201 -15.53 13.80 -16.20
CA ASN A 201 -16.20 15.03 -15.76
C ASN A 201 -15.27 16.25 -15.89
N VAL A 202 -14.00 16.11 -15.47
CA VAL A 202 -12.99 17.17 -15.60
C VAL A 202 -12.77 17.54 -17.06
N MET A 203 -12.67 16.55 -17.96
CA MET A 203 -12.53 16.81 -19.40
C MET A 203 -13.75 17.54 -19.97
N MET A 204 -14.96 17.15 -19.57
CA MET A 204 -16.19 17.81 -20.01
C MET A 204 -16.27 19.25 -19.49
N ASP A 205 -15.90 19.50 -18.24
CA ASP A 205 -15.84 20.85 -17.67
C ASP A 205 -14.79 21.71 -18.36
N LEU A 206 -13.61 21.15 -18.66
CA LEU A 206 -12.56 21.83 -19.42
C LEU A 206 -13.03 22.18 -20.84
N MET A 207 -13.70 21.25 -21.53
CA MET A 207 -14.29 21.50 -22.86
C MET A 207 -15.34 22.61 -22.81
N ARG A 208 -16.19 22.63 -21.78
CA ARG A 208 -17.18 23.69 -21.58
C ARG A 208 -16.51 25.04 -21.34
N GLN A 209 -15.52 25.11 -20.45
CA GLN A 209 -14.77 26.34 -20.18
C GLN A 209 -14.06 26.85 -21.43
N ASN A 210 -13.47 25.96 -22.22
CA ASN A 210 -12.83 26.32 -23.49
C ASN A 210 -13.85 26.84 -24.52
N MET A 211 -15.01 26.18 -24.67
CA MET A 211 -16.09 26.69 -25.53
C MET A 211 -16.63 28.06 -25.08
N GLU A 212 -16.77 28.28 -23.78
CA GLU A 212 -17.18 29.57 -23.24
C GLU A 212 -16.14 30.66 -23.47
N ALA A 213 -14.85 30.36 -23.29
CA ALA A 213 -13.75 31.27 -23.60
C ALA A 213 -13.75 31.60 -25.11
N MET A 214 -13.87 30.58 -25.97
CA MET A 214 -13.94 30.74 -27.41
C MET A 214 -15.14 31.56 -27.86
N SER A 215 -16.30 31.47 -27.19
CA SER A 215 -17.49 32.25 -27.56
C SER A 215 -17.46 33.70 -27.07
N LYS A 216 -16.62 34.01 -26.07
CA LYS A 216 -16.40 35.37 -25.55
C LYS A 216 -15.22 36.09 -26.23
N MET A 217 -14.40 35.39 -27.01
CA MET A 217 -13.31 35.99 -27.78
C MET A 217 -13.85 36.80 -28.95
N SER A 218 -13.26 37.97 -29.17
CA SER A 218 -13.52 38.79 -30.36
C SER A 218 -13.01 38.10 -31.62
N ASP A 219 -13.55 38.46 -32.78
CA ASP A 219 -13.10 37.88 -34.06
C ASP A 219 -11.62 38.20 -34.35
N GLU A 220 -11.10 39.34 -33.87
CA GLU A 220 -9.67 39.66 -33.93
C GLU A 220 -8.81 38.73 -33.08
N ASP A 221 -9.26 38.39 -31.87
CA ASP A 221 -8.50 37.52 -30.97
C ASP A 221 -8.52 36.05 -31.44
N ARG A 222 -9.63 35.62 -32.08
CA ARG A 222 -9.70 34.34 -32.78
C ARG A 222 -8.74 34.25 -33.96
N GLN A 223 -8.67 35.29 -34.79
CA GLN A 223 -7.73 35.32 -35.92
C GLN A 223 -6.27 35.29 -35.46
N LYS A 224 -5.91 36.05 -34.41
CA LYS A 224 -4.56 35.99 -33.82
C LYS A 224 -4.21 34.59 -33.32
N LEU A 225 -5.16 33.90 -32.69
CA LEU A 225 -4.95 32.51 -32.26
C LEU A 225 -4.76 31.56 -33.46
N GLU A 226 -5.58 31.67 -34.50
CA GLU A 226 -5.44 30.85 -35.71
C GLU A 226 -4.10 31.08 -36.43
N ASP A 227 -3.62 32.31 -36.46
CA ASP A 227 -2.32 32.65 -37.05
C ASP A 227 -1.15 32.12 -36.21
N ILE A 228 -1.27 32.12 -34.88
CA ILE A 228 -0.31 31.47 -33.97
C ILE A 228 -0.30 29.94 -34.17
N PHE A 229 -1.46 29.30 -34.32
CA PHE A 229 -1.54 27.85 -34.56
C PHE A 229 -0.97 27.45 -35.93
N LYS A 230 -1.23 28.24 -36.97
CA LYS A 230 -0.67 28.00 -38.32
C LYS A 230 0.84 28.21 -38.37
N SER A 231 1.37 29.21 -37.66
CA SER A 231 2.81 29.42 -37.56
C SER A 231 3.51 28.32 -36.75
N ALA A 232 2.89 27.83 -35.67
CA ALA A 232 3.43 26.71 -34.88
C ALA A 232 3.41 25.35 -35.60
N GLN A 233 2.52 25.15 -36.58
CA GLN A 233 2.48 23.94 -37.43
C GLN A 233 3.32 24.06 -38.71
N GLY A 234 3.88 25.24 -39.01
CA GLY A 234 4.71 25.50 -40.19
C GLY A 234 6.22 25.32 -39.99
N ASP A 235 6.66 25.07 -38.76
CA ASP A 235 8.08 24.87 -38.40
C ASP A 235 8.44 23.36 -38.20
N GLN A 236 7.85 22.48 -39.03
CA GLN A 236 8.35 21.11 -39.25
C GLN A 236 8.78 20.91 -40.70
#